data_AF-A0A7C7A034-F1
#
_entry.id   AF-A0A7C7A034-F1
#
_cell.length_a   1.000
_cell.length_b   1.000
_cell.length_c   1.000
_cell.angle_alpha   90.00
_cell.angle_beta   90.00
_cell.angle_gamma   90.00
#
_symmetry.space_group_name_H-M   'P 1'
#
loop_
_entity.id
_entity.type
_entity.pdbx_description
1 polymer ?
#
loop_
_entity_poly.entity_id
_entity_poly.type
_entity_poly.pdbx_seq_one_letter_code
_entity_poly.pdbx_strand_id
1 'polypeptide(L)'
;MEERGELDHYIGVATTINETAEFDVLEVKAGTWAVFESIGPFPETLQNVWGRIYSEWFPSSGYEAAEGPEILWNESPDTGNPKYRSEIWIPVKKKDC
;
A
#
# COMPACT_ATOMS: atom_id res chain seq x y z
N MET A 1 -10.91 16.74 19.81
CA MET A 1 -10.38 16.92 18.45
C MET A 1 -11.26 16.08 17.55
N GLU A 2 -12.04 16.70 16.66
CA GLU A 2 -12.73 15.95 15.60
C GLU A 2 -11.65 15.45 14.65
N GLU A 3 -11.41 14.15 14.56
CA GLU A 3 -10.62 13.56 13.48
C GLU A 3 -11.42 13.70 12.17
N ARG A 4 -11.13 14.75 11.42
CA ARG A 4 -11.62 14.91 10.04
C ARG A 4 -10.63 14.26 9.10
N GLY A 5 -10.69 12.93 9.01
CA GLY A 5 -10.01 12.16 7.98
C GLY A 5 -11.02 11.25 7.33
N GLU A 6 -11.21 11.39 6.02
CA GLU A 6 -11.91 10.39 5.22
C GLU A 6 -10.84 9.44 4.65
N LEU A 7 -11.09 8.13 4.75
CA LEU A 7 -10.23 7.09 4.20
C LEU A 7 -11.03 6.32 3.16
N ASP A 8 -10.65 6.50 1.89
CA ASP A 8 -11.18 5.70 0.81
C ASP A 8 -10.40 4.38 0.73
N HIS A 9 -11.12 3.27 0.80
CA HIS A 9 -10.55 1.93 0.69
C HIS A 9 -11.16 1.20 -0.51
N TYR A 10 -10.31 0.90 -1.49
CA TYR A 10 -10.68 0.21 -2.71
C TYR A 10 -10.22 -1.24 -2.68
N ILE A 11 -11.09 -2.15 -3.13
CA ILE A 11 -10.71 -3.53 -3.45
C ILE A 11 -10.90 -3.67 -4.96
N GLY A 12 -9.81 -3.90 -5.68
CA GLY A 12 -9.83 -3.90 -7.14
C GLY A 12 -8.69 -4.70 -7.74
N VAL A 13 -8.63 -4.70 -9.06
CA VAL A 13 -7.61 -5.39 -9.85
C VAL A 13 -6.99 -4.40 -10.83
N ALA A 14 -5.69 -4.53 -11.10
CA ALA A 14 -5.07 -3.78 -12.18
C ALA A 14 -5.61 -4.29 -13.53
N THR A 15 -6.08 -3.38 -14.38
CA THR A 15 -6.64 -3.70 -15.70
C THR A 15 -6.14 -2.75 -16.77
N THR A 16 -6.06 -3.24 -18.01
CA THR A 16 -5.82 -2.44 -19.22
C THR A 16 -7.08 -2.28 -20.07
N ILE A 17 -8.22 -2.80 -19.59
CA ILE A 17 -9.52 -2.76 -20.28
C ILE A 17 -10.19 -1.43 -19.95
N ASN A 18 -10.59 -0.67 -20.97
CA ASN A 18 -11.27 0.61 -20.82
C ASN A 18 -12.77 0.48 -20.50
N GLU A 19 -13.36 -0.69 -20.72
CA GLU A 19 -14.75 -0.97 -20.40
C GLU A 19 -14.84 -1.47 -18.95
N THR A 20 -15.17 -0.57 -18.03
CA THR A 20 -15.15 -0.83 -16.59
C THR A 20 -16.55 -0.99 -15.98
N ALA A 21 -17.54 -1.33 -16.81
CA ALA A 21 -18.93 -1.63 -16.42
C ALA A 21 -19.44 -0.76 -15.25
N GLU A 22 -19.83 -1.38 -14.13
CA GLU A 22 -20.36 -0.74 -12.92
C GLU A 22 -19.29 -0.45 -11.84
N PHE A 23 -18.01 -0.61 -12.16
CA PHE A 23 -16.91 -0.43 -11.20
C PHE A 23 -16.31 0.98 -11.27
N ASP A 24 -15.96 1.51 -10.10
CA ASP A 24 -15.14 2.71 -10.01
C ASP A 24 -13.74 2.46 -10.58
N VAL A 25 -13.20 3.48 -11.25
CA VAL A 25 -11.88 3.44 -11.87
C VAL A 25 -10.96 4.43 -11.16
N LEU A 26 -9.89 3.92 -10.57
CA LEU A 26 -8.84 4.72 -9.99
C LEU A 26 -7.63 4.74 -10.94
N GLU A 27 -7.36 5.91 -11.53
CA GLU A 27 -6.17 6.10 -12.36
C GLU A 27 -4.93 6.22 -11.46
N VAL A 28 -4.00 5.27 -11.61
CA VAL A 28 -2.72 5.29 -10.89
C VAL A 28 -1.63 5.79 -11.82
N LYS A 29 -1.16 7.02 -11.59
CA LYS A 29 -0.09 7.62 -12.39
C LYS A 29 1.21 6.85 -12.23
N ALA A 30 2.00 6.79 -13.30
CA ALA A 30 3.34 6.23 -13.25
C ALA A 30 4.21 7.02 -12.27
N GLY A 31 4.96 6.32 -11.43
CA GLY A 31 5.75 6.92 -10.35
C GLY A 31 6.79 5.95 -9.80
N THR A 32 7.51 6.41 -8.77
CA THR A 32 8.43 5.55 -8.02
C THR A 32 7.70 4.96 -6.81
N TRP A 33 7.94 3.68 -6.53
CA TRP A 33 7.28 2.95 -5.46
C TRP A 33 8.32 2.34 -4.54
N ALA A 34 8.08 2.45 -3.23
CA ALA A 34 8.76 1.63 -2.24
C ALA A 34 7.91 0.39 -1.99
N VAL A 35 8.49 -0.78 -2.23
CA VAL A 35 7.80 -2.08 -2.08
C VAL A 35 8.41 -2.81 -0.90
N PHE A 36 7.56 -3.17 0.06
CA PHE A 36 7.95 -3.87 1.28
C PHE A 36 7.24 -5.21 1.35
N GLU A 37 8.00 -6.26 1.62
CA GLU A 37 7.45 -7.59 1.80
C GLU A 37 7.13 -7.84 3.28
N SER A 38 5.94 -8.39 3.54
CA SER A 38 5.49 -8.84 4.84
C SER A 38 5.22 -10.34 4.77
N ILE A 39 6.00 -11.14 5.50
CA ILE A 39 5.81 -12.59 5.62
C ILE A 39 5.54 -12.93 7.09
N GLY A 40 4.34 -13.42 7.39
CA GLY A 40 3.99 -13.85 8.73
C GLY A 40 2.49 -13.98 8.96
N PRO A 41 2.05 -14.14 10.23
CA PRO A 41 0.64 -14.16 10.57
C PRO A 41 -0.09 -12.87 10.14
N PHE A 42 -1.21 -13.02 9.43
CA PHE A 42 -2.08 -11.92 9.03
C PHE A 42 -3.17 -11.68 10.10
N PRO A 43 -3.53 -10.42 10.43
CA PRO A 43 -3.03 -9.15 9.90
C PRO A 43 -1.87 -8.53 10.72
N GLU A 44 -1.46 -9.15 11.83
CA GLU A 44 -0.51 -8.57 12.79
C GLU A 44 0.83 -8.19 12.15
N THR A 45 1.41 -9.09 11.36
CA THR A 45 2.70 -8.84 10.69
C THR A 45 2.61 -7.64 9.75
N LEU A 46 1.50 -7.55 9.01
CA LEU A 46 1.27 -6.47 8.06
C LEU A 46 1.18 -5.11 8.76
N GLN A 47 0.41 -5.03 9.84
CA GLN A 47 0.25 -3.79 10.63
C GLN A 47 1.60 -3.35 11.24
N ASN A 48 2.37 -4.31 11.75
CA ASN A 48 3.71 -4.03 12.28
C ASN A 48 4.65 -3.52 11.20
N VAL A 49 4.65 -4.12 10.00
CA VAL A 49 5.47 -3.64 8.88
C VAL A 49 5.06 -2.22 8.47
N TRP A 50 3.76 -1.93 8.34
CA TRP A 50 3.27 -0.57 8.05
C TRP A 50 3.76 0.45 9.07
N GLY A 51 3.64 0.13 10.36
CA GLY A 51 4.13 1.00 11.44
C GLY A 51 5.62 1.28 11.33
N ARG A 52 6.43 0.27 10.99
CA ARG A 52 7.89 0.42 10.85
C ARG A 52 8.29 1.19 9.59
N ILE A 53 7.53 1.06 8.49
CA ILE A 53 7.78 1.86 7.29
C ILE A 53 7.67 3.36 7.62
N TYR A 54 6.60 3.75 8.30
CA TYR A 54 6.36 5.15 8.68
C TYR A 54 7.26 5.67 9.81
N SER A 55 7.58 4.84 10.80
CA SER A 55 8.36 5.26 11.97
C SER A 55 9.88 5.10 11.82
N GLU A 56 10.36 4.15 11.02
CA GLU A 56 11.79 3.83 10.89
C GLU A 56 12.32 4.13 9.48
N TRP A 57 11.64 3.63 8.43
CA TRP A 57 12.17 3.71 7.07
C TRP A 57 12.05 5.12 6.47
N PHE A 58 10.87 5.73 6.50
CA PHE A 58 10.67 7.07 5.93
C PHE A 58 11.59 8.15 6.53
N PRO A 59 11.85 8.18 7.85
CA PRO A 59 12.80 9.12 8.43
C PRO A 59 14.24 8.95 7.92
N SER A 60 14.65 7.74 7.53
CA SER A 60 16.04 7.40 7.19
C SER A 60 16.30 7.15 5.69
N SER A 61 15.25 6.98 4.88
CA SER A 61 15.38 6.51 3.49
C SER A 61 15.80 7.58 2.47
N GLY A 62 15.67 8.87 2.82
CA GLY A 62 15.81 9.97 1.86
C GLY A 62 14.61 10.11 0.90
N TYR A 63 13.53 9.36 1.15
CA TYR A 63 12.27 9.45 0.42
C TYR A 63 11.17 9.98 1.34
N GLU A 64 10.14 10.55 0.73
CA GLU A 64 8.88 10.90 1.38
C GLU A 64 7.71 10.31 0.59
N ALA A 65 6.57 10.13 1.27
CA ALA A 65 5.35 9.68 0.63
C ALA A 65 4.95 10.67 -0.48
N ALA A 66 4.65 10.15 -1.65
CA ALA A 66 4.12 10.91 -2.77
C ALA A 66 2.59 10.79 -2.80
N GLU A 67 1.95 11.68 -3.57
CA GLU A 67 0.52 11.60 -3.81
C GLU A 67 0.18 10.34 -4.63
N GLY A 68 -0.83 9.60 -4.19
CA GLY A 68 -1.30 8.38 -4.83
C GLY A 68 -1.81 7.35 -3.81
N PRO A 69 -2.43 6.26 -4.28
CA PRO A 69 -2.90 5.21 -3.40
C PRO A 69 -1.74 4.36 -2.87
N GLU A 70 -1.84 3.97 -1.59
CA GLU A 70 -1.05 2.87 -1.06
C GLU A 70 -1.72 1.55 -1.48
N ILE A 71 -0.94 0.62 -2.03
CA ILE A 71 -1.47 -0.64 -2.55
C ILE A 71 -1.03 -1.78 -1.64
N LEU A 72 -1.99 -2.58 -1.20
CA LEU A 72 -1.76 -3.85 -0.53
C LEU A 72 -2.01 -4.99 -1.50
N TRP A 73 -0.96 -5.72 -1.84
CA TRP A 73 -1.08 -6.99 -2.55
C TRP A 73 -1.01 -8.15 -1.55
N ASN A 74 -1.87 -9.14 -1.77
CA ASN A 74 -2.04 -10.30 -0.91
C ASN A 74 -1.90 -11.56 -1.77
N GLU A 75 -1.04 -12.50 -1.35
CA GLU A 75 -0.71 -13.68 -2.17
C GLU A 75 -1.91 -14.60 -2.44
N SER A 76 -2.83 -14.73 -1.48
CA SER A 76 -3.99 -15.60 -1.63
C SER A 76 -5.17 -15.14 -0.76
N PRO A 77 -6.41 -15.55 -1.03
CA PRO A 77 -7.52 -15.27 -0.12
C PRO A 77 -7.43 -16.04 1.21
N ASP A 78 -6.57 -17.05 1.32
CA ASP A 78 -6.39 -17.85 2.54
C ASP A 78 -5.33 -17.23 3.47
N THR A 79 -5.80 -16.39 4.39
CA THR A 79 -4.97 -15.71 5.39
C THR A 79 -4.58 -16.60 6.57
N GLY A 80 -4.97 -17.88 6.59
CA GLY A 80 -4.68 -18.80 7.69
C GLY A 80 -3.24 -19.29 7.76
N ASN A 81 -2.45 -19.05 6.71
CA ASN A 81 -1.06 -19.47 6.65
C ASN A 81 -0.18 -18.63 7.61
N PRO A 82 0.58 -19.24 8.55
CA PRO A 82 1.49 -18.51 9.42
C PRO A 82 2.68 -17.86 8.68
N LYS A 83 2.88 -18.20 7.41
CA LYS A 83 3.86 -17.59 6.49
C LYS A 83 3.16 -16.86 5.34
N TYR A 84 2.01 -16.24 5.62
CA TYR A 84 1.27 -15.50 4.60
C TYR A 84 2.10 -14.33 4.08
N ARG A 85 2.20 -14.21 2.76
CA ARG A 85 2.96 -13.17 2.07
C ARG A 85 2.04 -12.08 1.59
N SER A 86 2.39 -10.85 1.94
CA SER A 86 1.78 -9.63 1.43
C SER A 86 2.87 -8.67 0.99
N GLU A 87 2.54 -7.77 0.08
CA GLU A 87 3.40 -6.69 -0.32
C GLU A 87 2.70 -5.35 -0.11
N ILE A 88 3.43 -4.40 0.47
CA ILE A 88 2.98 -3.03 0.71
C ILE A 88 3.71 -2.13 -0.27
N TRP A 89 2.96 -1.43 -1.10
CA TRP A 89 3.48 -0.58 -2.15
C TRP A 89 3.07 0.85 -1.83
N ILE A 90 4.05 1.70 -1.52
CA ILE A 90 3.81 3.10 -1.17
C ILE A 90 4.44 3.99 -2.25
N PRO A 91 3.68 4.93 -2.83
CA PRO A 91 4.24 5.87 -3.79
C PRO A 91 5.22 6.79 -3.08
N VAL A 92 6.41 6.99 -3.66
CA VAL A 92 7.48 7.76 -3.05
C VAL A 92 8.10 8.76 -4.02
N LYS A 93 8.59 9.86 -3.48
CA LYS A 93 9.46 10.82 -4.16
C LYS A 93 10.71 11.05 -3.33
N LYS A 94 11.81 11.44 -3.99
CA LYS A 94 13.03 11.85 -3.27
C LYS A 94 12.71 13.09 -2.46
N LYS A 95 13.18 13.14 -1.21
CA LYS A 95 13.15 14.36 -0.41
C LYS A 95 14.03 15.40 -1.09
N ASP A 96 13.48 16.58 -1.31
CA ASP A 96 14.26 17.73 -1.75
C ASP A 96 15.19 18.12 -0.58
N CYS A 97 16.50 18.17 -0.86
CA CYS A 97 17.53 18.57 0.10
C CYS A 97 17.63 20.10 0.22
#